data_AF-A0A8T5FR83-F1
#
_entry.id   AF-A0A8T5FR83-F1
#
_cell.length_a   1.000
_cell.length_b   1.000
_cell.length_c   1.000
_cell.angle_alpha   90.00
_cell.angle_beta   90.00
_cell.angle_gamma   90.00
#
_symmetry.space_group_name_H-M   'P 1'
#
loop_
_entity.id
_entity.type
_entity.pdbx_description
1 polymer ?
#
loop_
_entity_poly.entity_id
_entity_poly.type
_entity_poly.pdbx_seq_one_letter_code
_entity_poly.pdbx_strand_id
1 'polypeptide(L)' 'AKLLKEKIIVNKIAKKILLRYFKSLNSKSAKELLEDTDCIIEILPKEFSNWKY' A
#
# COMPACT_ATOMS: atom_id res chain seq x y z
N ALA A 1 1.09 14.77 3.13
CA ALA A 1 0.76 13.34 3.21
C ALA A 1 -0.63 13.18 3.80
N LYS A 2 -1.38 12.16 3.41
CA LYS A 2 -2.73 11.86 3.91
C LYS A 2 -2.72 10.52 4.63
N LEU A 3 -3.27 10.47 5.84
CA LEU A 3 -3.40 9.22 6.60
C LEU A 3 -4.75 8.58 6.33
N LEU A 4 -4.75 7.40 5.73
CA LEU A 4 -5.94 6.61 5.46
C LEU A 4 -6.10 5.56 6.57
N LYS A 5 -7.25 5.57 7.24
CA LYS A 5 -7.58 4.64 8.35
C LYS A 5 -8.84 3.81 8.11
N GLU A 6 -9.60 4.12 7.05
CA GLU A 6 -10.83 3.39 6.77
C GLU A 6 -10.52 1.97 6.31
N LYS A 7 -10.95 0.97 7.09
CA LYS A 7 -10.58 -0.45 6.91
C LYS A 7 -10.79 -0.95 5.48
N ILE A 8 -11.89 -0.58 4.83
CA ILE A 8 -12.18 -0.98 3.44
C ILE A 8 -11.15 -0.38 2.47
N ILE A 9 -10.82 0.90 2.63
CA ILE A 9 -9.84 1.60 1.80
C ILE A 9 -8.43 1.06 2.06
N VAL A 10 -8.04 0.94 3.33
CA VAL A 10 -6.73 0.43 3.76
C VAL A 10 -6.51 -0.97 3.21
N ASN A 11 -7.46 -1.89 3.41
CA ASN A 11 -7.36 -3.26 2.92
C ASN A 11 -7.26 -3.30 1.38
N LYS A 12 -8.05 -2.49 0.67
CA LYS A 12 -7.99 -2.42 -0.81
C LYS A 12 -6.63 -1.97 -1.32
N ILE A 13 -6.02 -0.96 -0.69
CA ILE A 13 -4.72 -0.42 -1.10
C ILE A 13 -3.59 -1.37 -0.66
N ALA A 14 -3.62 -1.88 0.56
CA ALA A 14 -2.65 -2.85 1.07
C ALA A 14 -2.56 -4.09 0.15
N LYS A 15 -3.71 -4.66 -0.26
CA LYS A 15 -3.75 -5.76 -1.25
C LYS A 15 -3.04 -5.39 -2.55
N LYS A 16 -3.27 -4.19 -3.09
CA LYS A 16 -2.61 -3.73 -4.33
C LYS A 16 -1.10 -3.56 -4.15
N ILE A 17 -0.64 -3.07 -3.00
CA ILE A 17 0.78 -2.91 -2.69
C ILE A 17 1.43 -4.29 -2.57
N LEU A 18 0.86 -5.18 -1.75
CA LEU A 18 1.39 -6.52 -1.51
C LEU A 18 1.47 -7.36 -2.79
N LEU A 19 0.48 -7.26 -3.69
CA LEU A 19 0.52 -7.95 -4.99
C LEU A 19 1.67 -7.50 -5.91
N ARG A 20 2.35 -6.38 -5.64
CA ARG A 20 3.58 -6.00 -6.36
C ARG A 20 4.81 -6.79 -5.91
N TYR A 21 4.78 -7.34 -4.70
CA TYR A 21 5.92 -8.03 -4.07
C TYR A 21 5.67 -9.53 -3.90
N PHE A 22 4.42 -9.94 -3.77
CA PHE A 22 4.01 -11.33 -3.59
C PHE A 22 3.24 -11.84 -4.81
N LYS A 23 3.55 -13.05 -5.27
CA LYS A 23 2.81 -13.75 -6.33
C LYS A 23 1.34 -14.01 -5.96
N SER A 24 1.07 -14.15 -4.66
CA SER A 24 -0.26 -14.39 -4.09
C SER A 24 -0.31 -13.87 -2.66
N LEU A 25 -1.49 -13.42 -2.23
CA LEU A 25 -1.75 -13.02 -0.85
C LEU A 25 -1.98 -14.21 0.09
N ASN A 26 -1.92 -15.45 -0.40
CA ASN A 26 -2.14 -16.64 0.42
C ASN A 26 -0.91 -17.07 1.22
N SER A 27 0.27 -16.50 0.95
CA SER A 27 1.48 -16.77 1.74
C SER A 27 1.30 -16.28 3.17
N LYS A 28 1.94 -16.96 4.12
CA LYS A 28 1.91 -16.59 5.54
C LYS A 28 2.26 -15.11 5.75
N SER A 29 3.39 -14.68 5.18
CA SER A 29 3.87 -13.30 5.31
C SER A 29 2.94 -12.27 4.69
N ALA A 30 2.29 -12.56 3.55
CA ALA A 30 1.37 -11.61 2.93
C ALA A 30 0.06 -11.46 3.74
N LYS A 31 -0.40 -12.54 4.39
CA LYS A 31 -1.56 -12.50 5.28
C LYS A 31 -1.25 -11.69 6.54
N GLU A 32 -0.15 -12.00 7.22
CA GLU A 32 0.29 -11.28 8.42
C GLU A 32 0.42 -9.78 8.14
N LEU A 33 1.12 -9.39 7.07
CA LEU A 33 1.22 -7.99 6.67
C LEU A 33 -0.13 -7.34 6.39
N LEU A 34 -1.07 -8.06 5.76
CA LEU A 34 -2.39 -7.51 5.46
C LEU A 34 -3.27 -7.36 6.70
N GLU A 35 -3.18 -8.31 7.64
CA GLU A 35 -3.94 -8.32 8.90
C GLU A 35 -3.41 -7.27 9.89
N ASP A 36 -2.09 -7.06 9.93
CA ASP A 36 -1.42 -6.10 10.82
C ASP A 36 -1.43 -4.65 10.28
N THR A 37 -1.93 -4.42 9.05
CA THR A 37 -1.97 -3.08 8.45
C THR A 37 -3.26 -2.33 8.81
N ASP A 38 -3.17 -1.45 9.81
CA ASP A 38 -4.29 -0.61 10.26
C ASP A 38 -4.46 0.71 9.50
N CYS A 39 -3.40 1.21 8.87
CA CYS A 39 -3.43 2.50 8.17
C CYS A 39 -2.40 2.60 7.04
N ILE A 40 -2.62 3.53 6.12
CA ILE A 40 -1.71 3.81 5.00
C ILE A 40 -1.42 5.30 4.95
N ILE A 41 -0.14 5.65 4.83
CA ILE A 41 0.32 7.02 4.62
C ILE A 41 0.48 7.23 3.11
N GLU A 42 -0.43 8.00 2.52
CA GLU A 42 -0.36 8.39 1.12
C GLU A 42 0.50 9.65 0.98
N ILE A 43 1.55 9.56 0.16
CA ILE A 43 2.43 10.68 -0.18
C ILE A 43 2.23 10.99 -1.66
N LEU A 44 1.52 12.09 -1.93
CA LEU A 44 1.38 12.63 -3.27
C LEU A 44 2.46 13.70 -3.48
N PRO A 45 3.35 13.55 -4.47
CA PRO A 45 4.27 14.62 -4.82
C PRO A 45 3.48 15.82 -5.37
N LYS A 46 3.85 17.04 -4.95
CA LYS A 46 3.21 18.27 -5.46
C LYS A 46 3.60 18.56 -6.91
N GLU A 47 4.82 18.21 -7.29
CA GLU A 47 5.35 18.39 -8.64
C GLU A 47 6.24 17.17 -8.96
N PHE A 48 6.07 16.63 -10.17
CA PHE A 48 7.00 15.64 -10.70
C PHE A 48 8.11 16.42 -11.43
N SER A 49 9.31 16.44 -10.89
CA SER A 49 10.47 16.79 -11.69
C SER A 49 10.70 15.67 -12.70
N ASN A 50 10.36 15.93 -13.97
CA ASN A 50 10.83 15.09 -15.07
C ASN A 50 12.35 15.16 -15.06
N TRP A 51 12.99 14.12 -14.52
CA TRP A 51 14.41 13.92 -14.65
C TRP A 51 14.70 13.76 -16.14
N LYS A 52 15.20 14.83 -16.77
CA LYS A 52 15.77 14.76 -18.11
C LYS A 52 17.19 14.23 -17.96
N TYR A 53 17.41 13.02 -18.46
CA TYR A 53 18.74 12.46 -18.72
C TYR A 53 19.29 13.09 -20.00
#